data_AF-A0A928YQT4-F1
#
_entry.id   AF-A0A928YQT4-F1
#
_cell.length_a   1.000
_cell.length_b   1.000
_cell.length_c   1.000
_cell.angle_alpha   90.00
_cell.angle_beta   90.00
_cell.angle_gamma   90.00
#
_symmetry.space_group_name_H-M   'P 1'
#
loop_
_entity.id
_entity.type
_entity.pdbx_description
1 polymer ?
#
loop_
_entity_poly.entity_id
_entity_poly.type
_entity_poly.pdbx_seq_one_letter_code
_entity_poly.pdbx_strand_id
1 'polypeptide(L)' 'MEIREPFDVEIGDVVYSVFHDGEDTYTIFKEGEEYVQIIKDTDTSWLKLSPETGLPLFGMDEEVNLIGQKIIQELG' A
#
# COMPACT_ATOMS: atom_id res chain seq x y z
N MET A 1 -3.35 -17.98 3.31
CA MET A 1 -2.53 -16.96 2.64
C MET A 1 -2.93 -17.00 1.18
N GLU A 2 -3.87 -16.14 0.78
CA GLU A 2 -4.12 -15.92 -0.64
C GLU A 2 -3.00 -15.02 -1.15
N ILE A 3 -2.03 -15.61 -1.85
CA ILE A 3 -0.98 -14.86 -2.51
C ILE A 3 -1.58 -14.36 -3.82
N ARG A 4 -1.80 -13.05 -3.92
CA ARG A 4 -2.23 -12.39 -5.14
C ARG A 4 -1.00 -12.00 -5.98
N GLU A 5 -1.16 -11.97 -7.30
CA GLU A 5 -0.10 -11.50 -8.17
C GLU A 5 0.17 -10.01 -7.90
N PRO A 6 1.44 -9.59 -7.84
CA PRO A 6 1.78 -8.19 -7.70
C PRO A 6 1.31 -7.42 -8.95
N PHE A 7 0.94 -6.16 -8.74
CA PHE A 7 0.46 -5.28 -9.79
C PHE A 7 1.03 -3.88 -9.61
N ASP A 8 1.05 -3.11 -10.68
CA ASP A 8 1.55 -1.74 -10.67
C ASP A 8 0.39 -0.76 -10.59
N VAL A 9 0.57 0.31 -9.81
CA VAL A 9 -0.34 1.45 -9.75
C VAL A 9 0.39 2.72 -10.16
N GLU A 10 -0.23 3.48 -11.06
CA GLU A 10 0.30 4.73 -11.56
C GLU A 10 -0.37 5.93 -10.87
N ILE A 11 0.43 6.81 -10.28
CA ILE A 11 -0.05 8.05 -9.66
C ILE A 11 0.82 9.21 -10.18
N GLY A 12 0.24 10.00 -11.08
CA GLY A 12 0.98 11.03 -11.79
C GLY A 12 2.05 10.40 -12.68
N ASP A 13 3.30 10.81 -12.49
CA ASP A 13 4.47 10.28 -13.22
C ASP A 13 5.20 9.17 -12.46
N VAL A 14 4.66 8.70 -11.33
CA VAL A 14 5.29 7.67 -10.49
C VAL A 14 4.55 6.34 -10.62
N VAL A 15 5.31 5.27 -10.85
CA VAL A 15 4.81 3.89 -10.85
C VAL A 15 5.18 3.24 -9.52
N TYR A 16 4.18 2.68 -8.84
CA TYR A 16 4.36 1.92 -7.61
C TYR A 16 4.02 0.46 -7.86
N SER A 17 4.90 -0.45 -7.47
CA SER A 17 4.59 -1.88 -7.50
C SER A 17 4.03 -2.31 -6.16
N VAL A 18 2.88 -2.97 -6.18
CA VAL A 18 2.11 -3.38 -5.01
C VAL A 18 2.19 -4.89 -4.85
N PHE A 19 2.63 -5.32 -3.67
CA PHE A 19 2.72 -6.72 -3.28
C PHE A 19 1.74 -7.00 -2.14
N HIS A 20 0.94 -8.07 -2.29
CA HIS A 20 -0.03 -8.50 -1.28
C HIS A 20 0.65 -9.41 -0.25
N ASP A 21 0.83 -8.91 0.98
CA ASP A 21 1.54 -9.64 2.06
C ASP A 21 0.60 -10.22 3.13
N GLY A 22 -0.67 -9.83 3.12
CA GLY A 22 -1.68 -10.29 4.07
C GLY A 22 -3.10 -10.03 3.57
N GLU A 23 -4.08 -10.19 4.45
CA GLU A 23 -5.50 -9.96 4.12
C GLU A 23 -5.73 -8.49 3.70
N ASP A 24 -5.12 -7.56 4.44
CA ASP A 24 -5.26 -6.11 4.25
C ASP A 24 -3.92 -5.36 4.24
N THR A 25 -2.81 -6.10 4.14
CA THR A 25 -1.45 -5.56 4.19
C THR A 25 -0.77 -5.65 2.85
N TYR A 26 -0.14 -4.55 2.45
CA TYR A 26 0.48 -4.39 1.13
C TYR A 26 1.86 -3.76 1.28
N THR A 27 2.84 -4.32 0.59
CA THR A 27 4.18 -3.71 0.48
C THR A 27 4.27 -2.96 -0.83
N ILE A 28 4.67 -1.70 -0.74
CA ILE A 28 4.74 -0.77 -1.85
C ILE A 28 6.20 -0.55 -2.20
N PHE A 29 6.53 -0.73 -3.48
CA PHE A 29 7.81 -0.37 -4.06
C PHE A 29 7.62 0.86 -4.94
N LYS A 30 8.56 1.80 -4.88
CA LYS A 30 8.58 3.01 -5.70
C LYS A 30 9.85 2.99 -6.52
N GLU A 31 9.72 3.02 -7.84
CA GLU A 31 10.85 2.99 -8.77
C GLU A 31 11.83 1.81 -8.55
N GLY A 32 11.32 0.68 -8.05
CA GLY A 32 12.08 -0.53 -7.78
C GLY A 32 12.73 -0.62 -6.40
N GLU A 33 12.57 0.40 -5.54
CA GLU A 33 13.01 0.36 -4.15
C GLU A 33 11.81 0.18 -3.20
N GLU A 34 12.00 -0.58 -2.12
CA GLU A 34 10.97 -0.75 -1.09
C GLU A 34 10.67 0.62 -0.47
N TYR A 35 9.43 1.08 -0.62
CA TYR A 35 9.01 2.41 -0.19
C TYR A 35 8.39 2.37 1.20
N VAL A 36 7.31 1.60 1.33
CA VAL A 36 6.55 1.53 2.58
C VAL A 36 5.63 0.32 2.57
N GLN A 37 5.35 -0.21 3.75
CA GLN A 37 4.27 -1.17 3.95
C GLN A 37 3.03 -0.45 4.47
N ILE A 38 1.86 -0.74 3.90
CA ILE A 38 0.60 -0.11 4.26
C ILE A 38 -0.44 -1.15 4.66
N ILE A 39 -1.36 -0.75 5.51
CA ILE A 39 -2.50 -1.56 5.95
C ILE A 39 -3.79 -0.79 5.73
N LYS A 40 -4.81 -1.48 5.24
CA LYS A 40 -6.17 -0.93 5.16
C LYS A 40 -6.74 -0.87 6.60
N ASP A 41 -6.99 0.33 7.10
CA ASP A 41 -7.56 0.55 8.44
C ASP A 41 -9.09 0.62 8.39
N THR A 42 -9.61 1.38 7.44
CA THR A 42 -11.04 1.46 7.14
C THR A 42 -11.26 1.40 5.63
N ASP A 43 -12.51 1.42 5.17
CA ASP A 43 -12.82 1.37 3.73
C ASP A 43 -12.20 2.50 2.92
N THR A 44 -11.91 3.64 3.55
CA THR A 44 -11.36 4.82 2.87
C THR A 44 -9.98 5.23 3.36
N SER A 45 -9.50 4.66 4.46
CA SER A 45 -8.28 5.11 5.14
C SER A 45 -7.22 4.03 5.19
N TRP A 46 -5.99 4.45 4.91
CA TRP A 46 -4.81 3.61 4.86
C TRP A 46 -3.75 4.14 5.81
N LEU A 47 -3.08 3.23 6.52
CA LEU A 47 -2.03 3.55 7.48
C LEU A 47 -0.71 2.93 7.05
N LYS A 48 0.39 3.62 7.35
CA LYS A 48 1.74 3.06 7.20
C LYS A 48 2.02 2.08 8.33
N LEU A 49 2.74 1.02 8.05
CA LEU A 49 3.35 0.18 9.07
C LEU A 49 4.80 0.63 9.32
N SER A 50 5.18 0.64 10.58
CA SER A 50 6.57 0.90 10.97
C SER A 50 7.47 -0.25 10.50
N PRO A 51 8.55 0.01 9.76
CA PRO A 51 9.47 -1.04 9.33
C PRO A 51 10.20 -1.71 10.51
N GLU A 52 10.35 -1.00 11.63
CA GLU A 52 11.05 -1.52 12.81
C GLU A 52 10.16 -2.38 13.70
N THR A 53 8.87 -2.06 13.79
CA THR A 53 7.95 -2.67 14.77
C THR A 53 6.75 -3.38 14.15
N GLY A 54 6.47 -3.16 12.87
CA GLY A 54 5.28 -3.66 12.17
C GLY A 54 3.97 -3.04 12.67
N LEU A 55 4.03 -1.99 13.49
CA LEU A 55 2.84 -1.35 14.06
C LEU A 55 2.32 -0.23 13.16
N PRO A 56 0.99 -0.01 13.10
CA PRO A 56 0.41 1.12 12.39
C PRO A 56 0.91 2.46 12.94
N LEU A 57 1.45 3.28 12.05
CA LEU A 57 1.83 4.65 12.30
C LEU A 57 0.61 5.53 12.02
N PHE A 58 0.02 6.06 13.09
CA PHE A 58 -1.11 6.97 13.01
C PHE A 58 -0.69 8.33 12.49
N GLY A 59 -1.29 8.76 11.39
CA GLY A 59 -1.04 10.04 10.75
C GLY A 59 -1.62 10.05 9.35
N MET A 60 -2.11 11.21 8.91
CA MET A 60 -2.61 11.34 7.54
C MET A 60 -1.41 11.42 6.59
N ASP A 61 -1.31 10.45 5.71
CA ASP A 61 -0.35 10.45 4.62
C ASP A 61 -1.13 10.44 3.31
N GLU A 62 -1.12 11.56 2.61
CA GLU A 62 -1.91 11.74 1.39
C GLU A 62 -1.45 10.79 0.29
N GLU A 63 -0.14 10.53 0.17
CA GLU A 63 0.41 9.61 -0.83
C GLU A 63 -0.03 8.17 -0.54
N VAL A 64 0.05 7.74 0.71
CA VAL A 64 -0.42 6.41 1.15
C VAL A 64 -1.91 6.23 0.92
N ASN A 65 -2.72 7.24 1.22
CA ASN A 65 -4.15 7.17 0.96
C ASN A 65 -4.44 7.12 -0.55
N LEU A 66 -3.69 7.86 -1.38
CA LEU A 66 -3.82 7.79 -2.85
C LEU A 66 -3.44 6.40 -3.38
N ILE A 67 -2.34 5.81 -2.90
CA ILE A 67 -1.93 4.45 -3.24
C ILE A 67 -3.01 3.46 -2.83
N GLY A 68 -3.52 3.55 -1.61
CA GLY A 68 -4.60 2.71 -1.11
C GLY A 68 -5.89 2.80 -1.93
N GLN A 69 -6.26 4.01 -2.36
CA GLN A 69 -7.40 4.21 -3.27
C GLN A 69 -7.18 3.56 -4.64
N LYS A 70 -5.96 3.63 -5.18
CA LYS A 70 -5.61 2.94 -6.43
C LYS A 70 -5.66 1.42 -6.28
N ILE A 71 -5.19 0.88 -5.17
CA ILE A 71 -5.29 -0.55 -4.86
C ILE A 71 -6.75 -1.00 -4.87
N ILE A 72 -7.65 -0.25 -4.24
CA ILE A 72 -9.09 -0.58 -4.26
C ILE A 72 -9.63 -0.57 -5.70
N GLN A 73 -9.25 0.43 -6.51
CA GLN A 73 -9.67 0.52 -7.91
C GLN A 73 -9.22 -0.68 -8.75
N GLU A 74 -8.00 -1.17 -8.52
CA GLU A 74 -7.45 -2.35 -9.23
C GLU A 74 -8.09 -3.67 -8.76
N LEU A 75 -8.48 -3.77 -7.49
CA LEU A 75 -9.02 -5.00 -6.91
C LEU A 75 -10.53 -5.20 -7.15
N GLY A 76 -11.26 -4.15 -7.53
CA GLY A 76 -12.69 -4.20 -7.90
C GLY A 76 -13.64 -4.16 -6.70
#